data_AF-A0A3C1UUA9-F1
#
_entry.id   AF-A0A3C1UUA9-F1
#
_cell.length_a   1.000
_cell.length_b   1.000
_cell.length_c   1.000
_cell.angle_alpha   90.00
_cell.angle_beta   90.00
_cell.angle_gamma   90.00
#
_symmetry.space_group_name_H-M   'P 1'
#
loop_
_entity.id
_entity.type
_entity.pdbx_description
1 polymer ?
#
loop_
_entity_poly.entity_id
_entity_poly.type
_entity_poly.pdbx_seq_one_letter_code
_entity_poly.pdbx_strand_id
1 'polypeptide(L)'
;MSTKKERMRLFAETFIDCGKWDPRYWGYFQTFNEGRFYEAHDVLEDLRLERRGTHLDNFYKSLIQLAGIFVHIEKRRHRPAL
;
A
#
# COMPACT_ATOMS: atom_id res chain seq x y z
N MET A 1 -10.45 3.44 20.38
CA MET A 1 -10.06 3.96 19.05
C MET A 1 -9.18 2.89 18.39
N SER A 2 -9.53 2.42 17.20
CA SER A 2 -8.75 1.36 16.53
C SER A 2 -7.44 1.93 15.95
N THR A 3 -6.37 1.13 15.99
CA THR A 3 -5.02 1.56 15.57
C THR A 3 -4.88 1.63 14.04
N LYS A 4 -3.92 2.40 13.51
CA LYS A 4 -3.64 2.45 12.06
C LYS A 4 -3.44 1.05 11.47
N LYS A 5 -2.67 0.20 12.16
CA LYS A 5 -2.37 -1.17 11.76
C LYS A 5 -3.66 -2.00 11.62
N GLU A 6 -4.52 -1.91 12.63
CA GLU A 6 -5.77 -2.67 12.68
C GLU A 6 -6.76 -2.25 11.57
N ARG A 7 -6.82 -0.95 11.25
CA ARG A 7 -7.58 -0.46 10.10
C ARG A 7 -7.08 -1.03 8.77
N MET A 8 -5.77 -1.07 8.55
CA MET A 8 -5.21 -1.59 7.30
C MET A 8 -5.39 -3.10 7.17
N ARG A 9 -5.33 -3.83 8.28
CA ARG A 9 -5.63 -5.27 8.29
C ARG A 9 -7.08 -5.56 7.87
N LEU A 10 -8.05 -4.87 8.48
CA LEU A 10 -9.47 -5.03 8.13
C LEU A 10 -9.74 -4.64 6.67
N PHE A 11 -9.11 -3.57 6.20
CA PHE A 11 -9.21 -3.16 4.80
C PHE A 11 -8.63 -4.22 3.86
N ALA A 12 -7.49 -4.81 4.22
CA ALA A 12 -6.87 -5.87 3.43
C ALA A 12 -7.72 -7.14 3.33
N GLU A 13 -8.44 -7.52 4.39
CA GLU A 13 -9.31 -8.70 4.40
C GLU A 13 -10.50 -8.59 3.42
N THR A 14 -10.80 -7.41 2.88
CA THR A 14 -11.83 -7.22 1.84
C THR A 14 -11.41 -7.73 0.45
N PHE A 15 -10.13 -8.06 0.28
CA PHE A 15 -9.54 -8.45 -0.98
C PHE A 15 -9.53 -9.97 -1.15
N ILE A 16 -10.34 -10.48 -2.08
CA ILE A 16 -10.40 -11.90 -2.44
C ILE A 16 -9.46 -12.15 -3.61
N ASP A 17 -8.29 -12.70 -3.31
CA ASP A 17 -7.59 -13.60 -4.23
C ASP A 17 -7.89 -15.04 -3.79
N CYS A 18 -7.77 -16.02 -4.68
CA CYS A 18 -8.09 -17.44 -4.52
C CYS A 18 -7.30 -18.21 -3.42
N GLY A 19 -6.92 -17.53 -2.33
CA GLY A 19 -6.18 -18.03 -1.17
C GLY A 19 -4.66 -18.08 -1.38
N LYS A 20 -4.16 -17.59 -2.53
CA LYS A 20 -2.77 -17.78 -2.92
C LYS A 20 -1.82 -16.71 -2.36
N TRP A 21 -2.32 -15.50 -2.14
CA TRP A 21 -1.51 -14.38 -1.66
C TRP A 21 -2.04 -13.76 -0.37
N ASP A 22 -1.17 -13.06 0.37
CA ASP A 22 -1.57 -12.25 1.53
C ASP A 22 -2.56 -11.16 1.06
N PRO A 23 -3.70 -10.96 1.74
CA PRO A 23 -4.71 -9.98 1.31
C PRO A 23 -4.15 -8.55 1.18
N ARG A 24 -3.11 -8.18 1.95
CA ARG A 24 -2.45 -6.86 1.83
C ARG A 24 -1.67 -6.72 0.54
N TYR A 25 -1.09 -7.82 0.05
CA TYR A 25 -0.41 -7.85 -1.23
C TYR A 25 -1.38 -7.62 -2.39
N TRP A 26 -2.55 -8.28 -2.37
CA TRP A 26 -3.60 -8.01 -3.35
C TRP A 26 -4.15 -6.58 -3.21
N GLY A 27 -4.36 -6.14 -1.98
CA GLY A 27 -4.87 -4.80 -1.66
C GLY A 27 -4.02 -3.67 -2.19
N TYR A 28 -2.70 -3.85 -2.21
CA TYR A 28 -1.79 -2.92 -2.87
C TYR A 28 -2.18 -2.69 -4.32
N PHE A 29 -2.33 -3.76 -5.12
CA PHE A 29 -2.61 -3.60 -6.55
C PHE A 29 -4.00 -3.05 -6.83
N GLN A 30 -5.00 -3.47 -6.05
CA GLN A 30 -6.34 -2.93 -6.21
C GLN A 30 -6.37 -1.42 -5.96
N THR A 31 -5.87 -0.98 -4.80
CA THR A 31 -5.79 0.45 -4.47
C THR A 31 -4.92 1.25 -5.43
N PHE A 32 -3.77 0.70 -5.83
CA PHE A 32 -2.86 1.34 -6.77
C PHE A 32 -3.53 1.56 -8.14
N ASN A 33 -4.24 0.56 -8.66
CA ASN A 33 -4.95 0.64 -9.93
C ASN A 33 -6.14 1.61 -9.89
N GLU A 34 -6.75 1.81 -8.72
CA GLU A 34 -7.81 2.79 -8.49
C GLU A 34 -7.27 4.22 -8.24
N GLY A 35 -5.96 4.42 -8.29
CA GLY A 35 -5.32 5.71 -8.02
C GLY A 35 -5.26 6.09 -6.53
N ARG A 36 -5.59 5.17 -5.63
CA ARG A 36 -5.52 5.38 -4.16
C ARG A 36 -4.10 5.11 -3.66
N PHE A 37 -3.14 5.91 -4.11
CA PHE A 37 -1.71 5.64 -3.92
C PHE A 37 -1.26 5.72 -2.45
N TYR A 38 -1.93 6.54 -1.64
CA TYR A 38 -1.63 6.63 -0.20
C TYR A 38 -2.02 5.34 0.53
N GLU A 39 -3.22 4.82 0.24
CA GLU A 39 -3.71 3.56 0.76
C GLU A 39 -2.87 2.38 0.27
N ALA A 40 -2.45 2.40 -1.01
CA ALA A 40 -1.54 1.40 -1.56
C ALA A 40 -0.20 1.37 -0.80
N HIS A 41 0.39 2.54 -0.55
CA HIS A 41 1.61 2.65 0.26
C HIS A 41 1.42 2.02 1.65
N ASP A 42 0.38 2.42 2.37
CA ASP A 42 0.17 2.04 3.76
C ASP A 42 -0.18 0.55 3.94
N VAL A 43 -1.00 -0.02 3.04
CA VAL A 43 -1.41 -1.43 3.15
C VAL A 43 -0.22 -2.38 2.92
N LEU A 44 0.69 -2.03 2.00
CA LEU A 44 1.86 -2.86 1.73
C LEU A 44 3.00 -2.62 2.72
N GLU A 45 3.09 -1.41 3.31
CA GLU A 45 4.03 -1.15 4.40
C GLU A 45 3.76 -2.05 5.62
N ASP A 46 2.50 -2.25 5.97
CA ASP A 46 2.12 -3.17 7.06
C ASP A 46 2.60 -4.61 6.81
N LEU A 47 2.42 -5.11 5.58
CA LEU A 47 2.94 -6.44 5.18
C LEU A 47 4.47 -6.48 5.17
N ARG A 48 5.13 -5.42 4.68
CA ARG A 48 6.60 -5.36 4.63
C ARG A 48 7.20 -5.43 6.03
N LEU A 49 6.63 -4.73 7.01
CA LEU A 49 7.13 -4.71 8.38
C LEU A 49 7.21 -6.13 8.98
N GLU A 50 6.25 -7.00 8.64
CA GLU A 50 6.23 -8.41 9.06
C GLU A 50 7.20 -9.31 8.27
N ARG A 51 7.68 -8.84 7.12
CA ARG A 51 8.59 -9.56 6.22
C ARG A 51 10.00 -8.95 6.17
N ARG A 52 10.33 -8.05 7.10
CA ARG A 52 11.65 -7.40 7.17
C ARG A 52 12.77 -8.43 7.27
N GLY A 53 13.86 -8.19 6.56
CA GLY A 53 15.02 -9.10 6.53
C GLY A 53 14.82 -10.38 5.72
N THR A 54 13.65 -10.58 5.12
CA THR A 54 13.43 -11.65 4.12
C THR A 54 13.80 -11.16 2.71
N HIS A 55 13.91 -12.09 1.75
CA HIS A 55 14.11 -11.76 0.34
C HIS A 55 12.99 -10.85 -0.24
N LEU A 56 11.80 -10.86 0.35
CA LEU A 56 10.66 -10.03 -0.08
C LEU A 56 10.72 -8.59 0.45
N ASP A 57 11.58 -8.29 1.44
CA ASP A 57 11.65 -6.95 2.05
C ASP A 57 11.99 -5.88 1.01
N ASN A 58 13.03 -6.13 0.21
CA ASN A 58 13.45 -5.23 -0.85
C ASN A 58 12.41 -5.10 -1.96
N PHE A 59 11.71 -6.20 -2.28
CA PHE A 59 10.65 -6.19 -3.27
C PHE A 59 9.47 -5.31 -2.82
N TYR A 60 8.95 -5.51 -1.60
CA TYR A 60 7.88 -4.67 -1.06
C TYR A 60 8.32 -3.22 -0.87
N LYS A 61 9.58 -2.98 -0.46
CA LYS A 61 10.13 -1.63 -0.34
C LYS A 61 10.10 -0.88 -1.68
N SER A 62 10.35 -1.56 -2.81
CA SER A 62 10.27 -0.95 -4.14
C SER A 62 8.84 -0.57 -4.52
N LEU A 63 7.87 -1.44 -4.25
CA LEU A 63 6.45 -1.18 -4.52
C LEU A 63 5.91 -0.02 -3.66
N ILE A 64 6.31 0.04 -2.38
CA ILE A 64 5.96 1.15 -1.48
C ILE A 64 6.53 2.47 -2.00
N GLN A 65 7.80 2.48 -2.44
CA GLN A 65 8.41 3.68 -3.03
C GLN A 65 7.71 4.12 -4.32
N LEU A 66 7.30 3.17 -5.17
CA LEU A 66 6.53 3.46 -6.37
C LEU A 66 5.22 4.19 -6.02
N ALA A 67 4.45 3.67 -5.06
CA ALA A 67 3.22 4.33 -4.59
C ALA A 67 3.52 5.73 -3.99
N GLY A 68 4.60 5.85 -3.21
CA GLY A 68 5.05 7.13 -2.66
C GLY A 68 5.35 8.20 -3.71
N ILE A 69 5.93 7.82 -4.86
CA ILE A 69 6.18 8.74 -5.99
C ILE A 69 4.85 9.30 -6.51
N PHE A 70 3.83 8.47 -6.70
CA PHE A 70 2.53 8.92 -7.18
C PHE A 70 1.80 9.82 -6.17
N VAL A 71 1.87 9.52 -4.86
CA VAL A 71 1.37 10.42 -3.81
C VAL A 71 2.03 11.81 -3.90
N HIS A 72 3.33 11.86 -4.16
CA HIS A 72 4.04 13.13 -4.33
C HIS A 72 3.63 13.86 -5.62
N ILE A 73 3.38 13.14 -6.71
CA ILE A 73 2.90 13.73 -7.97
C ILE A 73 1.50 14.33 -7.79
N GLU A 74 0.57 13.62 -7.13
CA GLU A 74 -0.77 14.13 -6.82
C GLU A 74 -0.71 15.40 -5.95
N LYS A 75 0.08 15.38 -4.88
CA LYS A 75 0.26 16.56 -4.02
C LYS A 75 0.86 17.76 -4.77
N ARG A 76 1.70 17.52 -5.79
CA ARG A 76 2.27 18.58 -6.63
C ARG A 76 1.26 19.16 -7.63
N ARG A 77 0.27 18.40 -8.09
CA ARG A 77 -0.83 18.93 -8.94
C ARG A 77 -1.74 19.92 -8.19
N HIS A 78 -1.78 19.88 -6.86
CA HIS A 78 -2.64 20.76 -6.06
C HIS A 78 -2.03 22.12 -5.69
N ARG A 79 -0.85 22.50 -6.22
CA ARG A 79 -0.41 23.89 -6.13
C ARG A 79 -1.16 24.70 -7.20
N PRO A 80 -1.93 25.74 -6.82
CA PRO A 80 -2.49 26.65 -7.82
C PRO A 80 -1.33 27.23 -8.62
N ALA A 81 -1.49 27.30 -9.94
CA ALA A 81 -0.70 28.24 -10.73
C ALA A 81 -1.06 29.64 -10.20
N LEU A 82 -0.09 30.30 -9.54
CA LEU A 82 -0.14 31.74 -9.28
C LEU A 82 0.09 32.49 -10.59
#